data_AF-A0A024F9A3-F1
#
_entry.id   AF-A0A024F9A3-F1
#
_cell.length_a   1.000
_cell.length_b   1.000
_cell.length_c   1.000
_cell.angle_alpha   90.00
_cell.angle_beta   90.00
_cell.angle_gamma   90.00
#
_symmetry.space_group_name_H-M   'P 1'
#
loop_
_entity.id
_entity.type
_entity.pdbx_description
1 polymer ?
#
loop_
_entity_poly.entity_id
_entity_poly.type
_entity_poly.pdbx_seq_one_letter_code
_entity_poly.pdbx_strand_id
1 'polypeptide(L)' 'GHTLVWHEQTPNWVFQNADGSPASRDTLLARMREHIFTVVGRYKGRIKGWDVVNE' A
#
# COMPACT_ATOMS: atom_id res chain seq x y z
N GLY A 1 11.13 -1.57 -8.33
CA GLY A 1 9.66 -1.59 -8.28
C GLY A 1 9.25 -0.26 -7.72
N HIS A 2 8.30 0.41 -8.37
CA HIS A 2 7.91 1.78 -8.06
C HIS A 2 6.38 1.84 -8.07
N THR A 3 5.69 2.25 -7.01
CA THR A 3 6.10 2.52 -5.60
C THR A 3 5.14 1.75 -4.68
N LEU A 4 5.53 1.49 -3.42
CA LEU A 4 4.65 0.75 -2.48
C LEU A 4 3.75 1.67 -1.65
N VAL A 5 4.22 2.86 -1.28
CA VAL A 5 3.45 3.85 -0.51
C VAL A 5 3.72 5.22 -1.12
N TRP A 6 2.67 5.87 -1.59
CA TRP A 6 2.71 7.22 -2.15
C TRP A 6 1.36 7.90 -2.03
N HIS A 7 1.34 9.21 -1.82
CA HIS A 7 0.11 9.98 -1.71
C HIS A 7 -0.60 10.16 -3.07
N GLU A 8 0.15 10.11 -4.18
CA GLU A 8 -0.42 10.15 -5.52
C GLU A 8 -0.75 8.75 -6.04
N GLN A 9 -1.76 8.65 -6.91
CA GLN A 9 -2.19 7.41 -7.56
C GLN A 9 -2.58 6.25 -6.61
N THR A 10 -2.77 6.53 -5.32
CA THR A 10 -3.34 5.59 -4.35
C THR A 10 -4.86 5.74 -4.30
N PRO A 11 -5.64 4.67 -4.55
CA PRO A 11 -7.10 4.77 -4.55
C PRO A 11 -7.69 5.19 -3.19
N ASN A 12 -8.75 6.02 -3.22
CA ASN A 12 -9.41 6.55 -2.02
C ASN A 12 -9.87 5.48 -1.03
N TRP A 13 -10.25 4.29 -1.51
CA TRP A 13 -10.70 3.20 -0.65
C TRP A 13 -9.65 2.79 0.39
N VAL A 14 -8.35 3.01 0.11
CA VAL A 14 -7.27 2.71 1.06
C VAL A 14 -7.44 3.54 2.32
N PHE A 15 -7.89 4.79 2.19
CA PHE A 15 -8.04 5.75 3.28
C PHE A 15 -9.46 5.86 3.84
N GLN A 16 -10.42 5.17 3.23
CA GLN A 16 -11.84 5.31 3.56
C GLN A 16 -12.49 3.96 3.91
N ASN A 17 -13.55 4.01 4.70
CA ASN A 17 -14.50 2.93 4.89
C ASN A 17 -15.55 2.94 3.77
N ALA A 18 -16.40 1.91 3.71
CA ALA A 18 -17.44 1.80 2.69
C ALA A 18 -18.47 2.95 2.71
N ASP A 19 -18.64 3.59 3.87
CA ASP A 19 -19.51 4.76 4.06
C ASP A 19 -18.81 6.10 3.77
N GLY A 20 -17.54 6.08 3.33
CA GLY A 20 -16.74 7.27 3.05
C GLY A 20 -16.05 7.91 4.26
N SER A 21 -16.28 7.40 5.47
CA SER A 21 -15.56 7.86 6.67
C SER A 21 -14.07 7.49 6.63
N PRO A 22 -13.17 8.26 7.28
CA PRO A 22 -11.76 7.92 7.35
C PRO A 22 -11.51 6.54 7.98
N ALA A 23 -10.62 5.76 7.37
CA ALA A 23 -10.19 4.48 7.93
C ALA A 23 -9.40 4.69 9.24
N SER A 24 -9.55 3.76 10.18
CA SER A 24 -8.75 3.78 11.41
C SER A 24 -7.27 3.54 11.12
N ARG A 25 -6.40 3.94 12.06
CA ARG A 25 -4.96 3.63 11.99
C ARG A 25 -4.70 2.14 11.80
N ASP A 26 -5.41 1.29 12.55
CA ASP A 26 -5.19 -0.17 12.50
C ASP A 26 -5.65 -0.76 11.17
N THR A 27 -6.73 -0.23 10.60
CA THR A 27 -7.20 -0.58 9.25
C THR A 27 -6.16 -0.20 8.19
N LEU A 28 -5.58 1.00 8.26
CA LEU A 28 -4.53 1.43 7.34
C LEU A 28 -3.28 0.55 7.42
N LEU A 29 -2.84 0.24 8.65
CA LEU A 29 -1.69 -0.64 8.87
C LEU A 29 -1.93 -2.06 8.32
N ALA A 30 -3.13 -2.61 8.50
CA ALA A 30 -3.48 -3.91 7.96
C ALA A 30 -3.47 -3.91 6.42
N ARG A 31 -4.11 -2.91 5.78
CA ARG A 31 -4.14 -2.75 4.32
C ARG A 31 -2.73 -2.57 3.73
N MET A 32 -1.90 -1.74 4.36
CA MET A 32 -0.52 -1.53 3.94
C MET A 32 0.30 -2.82 4.03
N ARG A 33 0.16 -3.57 5.14
CA ARG A 33 0.82 -4.87 5.30
C ARG A 33 0.40 -5.83 4.18
N GLU A 34 -0.90 -5.99 3.98
CA GLU A 34 -1.43 -6.88 2.93
C GLU A 34 -0.90 -6.49 1.54
N HIS A 35 -0.92 -5.20 1.21
CA HIS A 35 -0.41 -4.68 -0.06
C HIS A 35 1.08 -5.02 -0.28
N ILE A 36 1.93 -4.70 0.71
CA ILE A 36 3.38 -4.94 0.63
C ILE A 36 3.66 -6.44 0.48
N PHE A 37 3.06 -7.29 1.32
CA PHE A 37 3.29 -8.73 1.26
C PHE A 37 2.80 -9.35 -0.05
N THR A 38 1.66 -8.88 -0.57
CA THR A 38 1.12 -9.35 -1.85
C THR A 38 2.03 -8.97 -3.02
N VAL A 39 2.40 -7.69 -3.13
CA VAL A 39 3.17 -7.17 -4.27
C VAL A 39 4.63 -7.64 -4.21
N VAL A 40 5.32 -7.43 -3.08
CA VAL A 40 6.72 -7.82 -2.94
C VAL A 40 6.85 -9.34 -2.94
N GLY A 41 5.93 -10.06 -2.30
CA GLY A 41 5.89 -11.52 -2.31
C GLY A 41 5.74 -12.09 -3.71
N ARG A 42 4.83 -11.55 -4.53
CA ARG A 42 4.62 -11.96 -5.93
C ARG A 42 5.89 -11.84 -6.78
N TYR A 43 6.74 -10.85 -6.51
CA TYR A 43 7.95 -10.57 -7.28
C TYR A 43 9.25 -10.89 -6.54
N LYS A 44 9.19 -11.73 -5.50
CA LYS A 44 10.35 -12.14 -4.71
C LYS A 44 11.46 -12.69 -5.62
N GLY A 45 12.67 -12.16 -5.47
CA GLY A 45 13.87 -12.54 -6.24
C GLY A 45 13.91 -12.02 -7.68
N ARG A 46 12.86 -11.35 -8.17
CA ARG A 46 12.78 -10.83 -9.55
C ARG A 46 13.12 -9.34 -9.65
N ILE A 47 12.73 -8.57 -8.63
CA ILE A 47 12.97 -7.14 -8.56
C ILE A 47 14.14 -6.87 -7.61
N LYS A 48 15.18 -6.19 -8.10
CA LYS A 48 16.45 -5.96 -7.38
C LYS A 48 16.42 -4.78 -6.41
N GLY A 49 15.44 -3.87 -6.54
CA GLY A 49 15.27 -2.71 -5.67
C GLY A 49 13.84 -2.17 -5.72
N TRP A 50 13.38 -1.57 -4.62
CA TRP A 50 12.03 -1.03 -4.46
C TRP A 50 12.07 0.38 -3.88
N ASP A 51 11.25 1.25 -4.44
CA ASP A 51 10.88 2.51 -3.80
C ASP A 51 9.78 2.19 -2.79
N VAL A 52 10.18 2.08 -1.53
CA VAL A 52 9.29 1.63 -0.44
C VAL A 52 8.31 2.74 -0.06
N VAL A 53 8.80 3.96 0.06
CA VAL A 53 8.00 5.18 0.25
C VAL A 53 8.45 6.15 -0.82
N ASN A 54 7.48 6.73 -1.51
CA ASN A 54 7.70 7.85 -2.41
C ASN A 54 6.94 9.03 -1.85
N GLU A 55 7.65 10.12 -1.60
CA GLU A 55 7.14 11.44 -1.17
C GLU A 55 5.98 11.35 -0.14
#